data_AF-A0AA90QDX5-F1
#
_entry.id   AF-A0AA90QDX5-F1
#
_cell.length_a   1.000
_cell.length_b   1.000
_cell.length_c   1.000
_cell.angle_alpha   90.00
_cell.angle_beta   90.00
_cell.angle_gamma   90.00
#
_symmetry.space_group_name_H-M   'P 1'
#
loop_
_entity.id
_entity.type
_entity.pdbx_description
1 polymer ?
#
loop_
_entity_poly.entity_id
_entity_poly.type
_entity_poly.pdbx_seq_one_letter_code
_entity_poly.pdbx_strand_id
1 'polypeptide(L)'
;MNTRIIGERRIMMIRRFDRYWLAQGSQPTVATDLMLLPADGLTGRRMGFVSGLTLVGCDETQSRTKSYAGLALAVRKYCHPSVIRADNEELFKRMVFNIFASNDDDHLRNHGFLWDPRLPGWRLSPLYDVLPRPGLATERYLHLGIGPQGRLATLDNALGGVPCSR
;
A
#
# COMPACT_ATOMS: atom_id res chain seq x y z
N MET A 1 3.40 9.57 16.38
CA MET A 1 2.41 8.50 16.64
C MET A 1 1.25 9.12 17.41
N ASN A 2 0.03 9.14 16.87
CA ASN A 2 -1.12 9.81 17.51
C ASN A 2 -1.85 8.83 18.44
N THR A 3 -1.31 8.62 19.62
CA THR A 3 -1.91 7.76 20.65
C THR A 3 -2.66 8.60 21.67
N ARG A 4 -3.86 8.17 22.06
CA ARG A 4 -4.70 8.81 23.08
C ARG A 4 -5.08 7.81 24.16
N ILE A 5 -5.38 8.31 25.35
CA ILE A 5 -5.94 7.52 26.44
C ILE A 5 -7.43 7.83 26.51
N ILE A 6 -8.29 6.80 26.47
CA ILE A 6 -9.73 6.91 26.67
C ILE A 6 -10.11 5.96 27.81
N GLY A 7 -10.55 6.53 28.94
CA GLY A 7 -10.64 5.79 30.20
C GLY A 7 -9.26 5.25 30.58
N GLU A 8 -9.14 3.93 30.69
CA GLU A 8 -7.88 3.23 31.02
C GLU A 8 -7.15 2.67 29.79
N ARG A 9 -7.71 2.83 28.58
CA ARG A 9 -7.17 2.19 27.36
C ARG A 9 -6.32 3.17 26.56
N ARG A 10 -5.14 2.72 26.15
CA ARG A 10 -4.31 3.41 25.15
C ARG A 10 -4.75 3.00 23.76
N ILE A 11 -5.14 3.97 22.93
CA ILE A 11 -5.67 3.77 21.59
C ILE A 11 -4.80 4.52 20.59
N MET A 12 -4.48 3.88 19.47
CA MET A 12 -3.84 4.53 18.33
C MET A 12 -4.91 5.07 17.39
N MET A 13 -4.85 6.37 17.12
CA MET A 13 -5.74 7.01 16.14
C MET A 13 -5.04 7.05 14.79
N ILE A 14 -5.60 6.33 13.81
CA ILE A 14 -5.12 6.31 12.43
C ILE A 14 -6.03 7.20 11.59
N ARG A 15 -5.41 8.10 10.83
CA ARG A 15 -6.13 8.91 9.86
C ARG A 15 -6.46 8.06 8.64
N ARG A 16 -7.74 8.03 8.25
CA ARG A 16 -8.19 7.41 7.00
C ARG A 16 -7.71 8.21 5.78
N PHE A 17 -7.06 7.52 4.85
CA PHE A 17 -6.60 8.10 3.58
C PHE A 17 -7.60 7.95 2.44
N ASP A 18 -8.72 7.25 2.63
CA ASP A 18 -9.82 7.12 1.65
C ASP A 18 -10.92 8.19 1.88
N ARG A 19 -10.57 9.25 2.62
CA ARG A 19 -11.41 10.39 2.94
C ARG A 19 -10.64 11.68 2.69
N TYR A 20 -11.32 12.65 2.11
CA TYR A 20 -10.77 13.99 1.87
C TYR A 20 -11.84 15.05 2.13
N TRP A 21 -11.42 16.30 2.33
CA TRP A 21 -12.29 17.40 2.74
C TRP A 21 -12.16 18.56 1.75
N LEU A 22 -13.28 19.09 1.29
CA LEU A 22 -13.35 20.21 0.36
C LEU A 22 -14.51 21.14 0.71
N ALA A 23 -14.40 22.41 0.33
CA ALA A 23 -15.52 23.32 0.39
C ALA A 23 -16.70 22.78 -0.44
N GLN A 24 -17.91 23.08 0.01
CA GLN A 24 -19.13 22.63 -0.67
C GLN A 24 -19.17 23.18 -2.10
N GLY A 25 -19.52 22.32 -3.07
CA GLY A 25 -19.55 22.68 -4.49
C GLY A 25 -18.20 22.65 -5.21
N SER A 26 -17.06 22.66 -4.49
CA SER A 26 -15.74 22.59 -5.13
C SER A 26 -15.42 21.20 -5.70
N GLN A 27 -14.58 21.15 -6.73
CA GLN A 27 -14.03 19.91 -7.27
C GLN A 27 -12.52 19.84 -7.01
N PRO A 28 -11.98 18.64 -6.75
CA PRO A 28 -10.54 18.48 -6.56
C PRO A 28 -9.80 18.75 -7.86
N THR A 29 -8.67 19.45 -7.73
CA THR A 29 -7.68 19.70 -8.80
C THR A 29 -6.39 18.96 -8.49
N VAL A 30 -5.46 18.92 -9.44
CA VAL A 30 -4.13 18.32 -9.22
C VAL A 30 -3.37 18.92 -8.03
N ALA A 31 -3.63 20.19 -7.69
CA ALA A 31 -3.03 20.89 -6.55
C ALA A 31 -3.75 20.62 -5.21
N THR A 32 -4.90 19.94 -5.24
CA THR A 32 -5.66 19.66 -4.03
C THR A 32 -4.92 18.66 -3.15
N ASP A 33 -4.68 19.05 -1.90
CA ASP A 33 -4.20 18.15 -0.87
C ASP A 33 -5.37 17.30 -0.32
N LEU A 34 -5.43 16.04 -0.76
CA LEU A 34 -6.42 15.07 -0.30
C LEU A 34 -6.16 14.61 1.14
N MET A 35 -5.00 14.94 1.70
CA MET A 35 -4.60 14.68 3.08
C MET A 35 -4.77 15.93 3.96
N LEU A 36 -5.69 16.84 3.67
CA LEU A 36 -6.10 17.91 4.59
C LEU A 36 -7.00 17.39 5.72
N LEU A 37 -6.74 17.79 6.96
CA LEU A 37 -7.58 17.43 8.11
C LEU A 37 -8.97 18.10 8.00
N PRO A 38 -10.00 17.55 8.66
CA PRO A 38 -11.29 18.22 8.77
C PRO A 38 -11.13 19.63 9.35
N ALA A 39 -11.83 20.59 8.77
CA ALA A 39 -11.88 21.98 9.23
C ALA A 39 -13.26 22.58 8.91
N ASP A 40 -13.60 23.68 9.60
CA ASP A 40 -14.86 24.38 9.40
C ASP A 40 -15.02 24.84 7.93
N GLY A 41 -16.24 24.74 7.42
CA GLY A 41 -16.54 25.04 6.02
C GLY A 41 -16.16 23.94 5.02
N LEU A 42 -15.50 22.86 5.44
CA LEU A 42 -15.19 21.72 4.59
C LEU A 42 -16.19 20.57 4.78
N THR A 43 -16.56 19.93 3.67
CA THR A 43 -17.40 18.74 3.63
C THR A 43 -16.55 17.51 3.34
N GLY A 44 -16.73 16.45 4.14
CA GLY A 44 -16.04 15.18 3.96
C GLY A 44 -16.58 14.38 2.76
N ARG A 45 -15.67 13.86 1.94
CA ARG A 45 -15.97 13.02 0.77
C ARG A 45 -15.18 11.70 0.85
N ARG A 46 -15.61 10.70 0.08
CA ARG A 46 -14.97 9.37 0.01
C ARG A 46 -14.25 9.19 -1.31
N MET A 47 -13.13 8.49 -1.27
CA MET A 47 -12.49 7.93 -2.46
C MET A 47 -12.86 6.45 -2.59
N GLY A 48 -12.97 5.95 -3.82
CA GLY A 48 -13.07 4.51 -4.05
C GLY A 48 -11.81 3.82 -3.55
N PHE A 49 -11.97 2.65 -2.93
CA PHE A 49 -10.87 1.87 -2.40
C PHE A 49 -11.05 0.40 -2.76
N VAL A 50 -9.96 -0.24 -3.22
CA VAL A 50 -9.88 -1.68 -3.40
C VAL A 50 -8.56 -2.20 -2.84
N SER A 51 -8.54 -3.45 -2.39
CA SER A 51 -7.30 -4.11 -1.98
C SER A 51 -6.56 -4.69 -3.18
N GLY A 52 -5.29 -5.03 -3.00
CA GLY A 52 -4.51 -5.80 -3.94
C GLY A 52 -5.13 -7.17 -4.21
N LEU A 53 -5.87 -7.74 -3.26
CA LEU A 53 -6.58 -9.00 -3.44
C LEU A 53 -7.63 -8.88 -4.55
N THR A 54 -8.44 -7.81 -4.48
CA THR A 54 -9.43 -7.45 -5.50
C THR A 54 -8.76 -7.09 -6.82
N LEU A 55 -7.70 -6.28 -6.80
CA LEU A 55 -7.04 -5.81 -8.01
C LEU A 55 -6.33 -6.94 -8.79
N VAL A 56 -5.75 -7.90 -8.08
CA VAL A 56 -5.14 -9.12 -8.66
C VAL A 56 -6.21 -10.16 -9.02
N GLY A 57 -7.41 -10.06 -8.44
CA GLY A 57 -8.54 -10.95 -8.73
C GLY A 57 -8.29 -12.38 -8.23
N CYS A 58 -7.79 -12.54 -7.01
CA CYS A 58 -7.58 -13.86 -6.41
C CYS A 58 -8.29 -14.02 -5.06
N ASP A 59 -8.53 -15.26 -4.66
CA ASP A 59 -9.07 -15.57 -3.34
C ASP A 59 -8.01 -15.40 -2.24
N GLU A 60 -8.47 -15.15 -1.01
CA GLU A 60 -7.59 -14.97 0.15
C GLU A 60 -6.68 -16.18 0.38
N THR A 61 -7.21 -17.40 0.23
CA THR A 61 -6.45 -18.63 0.39
C THR A 61 -5.27 -18.73 -0.58
N GLN A 62 -5.36 -18.01 -1.70
CA GLN A 62 -4.33 -17.97 -2.74
C GLN A 62 -3.32 -16.83 -2.52
N SER A 63 -3.54 -15.89 -1.58
CA SER A 63 -2.69 -14.71 -1.43
C SER A 63 -1.22 -15.06 -1.20
N ARG A 64 -0.92 -16.17 -0.52
CA ARG A 64 0.44 -16.65 -0.23
C ARG A 64 1.20 -17.13 -1.47
N THR A 65 0.48 -17.41 -2.56
CA THR A 65 1.07 -17.81 -3.86
C THR A 65 1.36 -16.61 -4.77
N LYS A 66 0.96 -15.40 -4.34
CA LYS A 66 1.13 -14.17 -5.12
C LYS A 66 2.43 -13.46 -4.75
N SER A 67 2.80 -12.49 -5.56
CA SER A 67 4.09 -11.82 -5.47
C SER A 67 3.98 -10.32 -5.67
N TYR A 68 5.00 -9.59 -5.23
CA TYR A 68 5.16 -8.17 -5.56
C TYR A 68 5.23 -7.93 -7.06
N ALA A 69 5.85 -8.85 -7.83
CA ALA A 69 5.84 -8.79 -9.29
C ALA A 69 4.42 -8.87 -9.85
N GLY A 70 3.57 -9.75 -9.29
CA GLY A 70 2.15 -9.84 -9.64
C GLY A 70 1.38 -8.55 -9.33
N LEU A 71 1.62 -7.94 -8.16
CA LEU A 71 1.06 -6.63 -7.82
C LEU A 71 1.53 -5.55 -8.80
N ALA A 72 2.82 -5.49 -9.13
CA ALA A 72 3.36 -4.52 -10.08
C ALA A 72 2.77 -4.69 -11.48
N LEU A 73 2.44 -5.92 -11.90
CA LEU A 73 1.70 -6.16 -13.14
C LEU A 73 0.25 -5.69 -13.04
N ALA A 74 -0.41 -5.88 -11.89
CA ALA A 74 -1.75 -5.33 -11.66
C ALA A 74 -1.75 -3.79 -11.69
N VAL A 75 -0.72 -3.14 -11.13
CA VAL A 75 -0.52 -1.68 -11.26
C VAL A 75 -0.44 -1.27 -12.73
N ARG A 76 0.40 -1.95 -13.52
CA ARG A 76 0.55 -1.65 -14.95
C ARG A 76 -0.76 -1.83 -15.74
N LYS A 77 -1.59 -2.79 -15.34
CA LYS A 77 -2.83 -3.14 -16.03
C LYS A 77 -4.01 -2.24 -15.68
N TYR A 78 -4.13 -1.84 -14.41
CA TYR A 78 -5.35 -1.23 -13.88
C TYR A 78 -5.18 0.20 -13.35
N CYS A 79 -3.96 0.63 -13.04
CA CYS A 79 -3.71 1.99 -12.55
C CYS A 79 -3.51 2.99 -13.68
N HIS A 80 -3.70 4.27 -13.37
CA HIS A 80 -3.55 5.35 -14.34
C HIS A 80 -2.10 5.39 -14.90
N PRO A 81 -1.89 5.53 -16.22
CA PRO A 81 -0.56 5.44 -16.81
C PRO A 81 0.50 6.39 -16.20
N SER A 82 0.09 7.59 -15.82
CA SER A 82 1.01 8.59 -15.25
C SER A 82 1.58 8.22 -13.87
N VAL A 83 0.96 7.28 -13.14
CA VAL A 83 1.41 6.88 -11.80
C VAL A 83 2.15 5.55 -11.78
N ILE A 84 2.07 4.75 -12.86
CA ILE A 84 2.62 3.37 -12.92
C ILE A 84 4.08 3.32 -12.45
N ARG A 85 4.93 4.26 -12.90
CA ARG A 85 6.34 4.29 -12.51
C ARG A 85 6.49 4.54 -11.01
N ALA A 86 5.88 5.61 -10.51
CA ALA A 86 5.99 6.01 -9.10
C ALA A 86 5.39 4.95 -8.16
N ASP A 87 4.24 4.38 -8.52
CA ASP A 87 3.57 3.35 -7.71
C ASP A 87 4.37 2.03 -7.68
N ASN A 88 5.00 1.64 -8.79
CA ASN A 88 5.88 0.46 -8.81
C ASN A 88 7.19 0.69 -8.03
N GLU A 89 7.78 1.89 -8.13
CA GLU A 89 8.93 2.27 -7.31
C GLU A 89 8.57 2.23 -5.81
N GLU A 90 7.38 2.71 -5.44
CA GLU A 90 6.87 2.66 -4.06
C GLU A 90 6.58 1.22 -3.60
N LEU A 91 5.99 0.36 -4.44
CA LEU A 91 5.82 -1.06 -4.12
C LEU A 91 7.16 -1.74 -3.85
N PHE A 92 8.19 -1.45 -4.64
CA PHE A 92 9.54 -1.98 -4.40
C PHE A 92 10.12 -1.49 -3.07
N LYS A 93 9.97 -0.20 -2.75
CA LYS A 93 10.38 0.35 -1.44
C LYS A 93 9.67 -0.34 -0.28
N ARG A 94 8.37 -0.60 -0.40
CA ARG A 94 7.59 -1.34 0.62
C ARG A 94 8.09 -2.77 0.81
N MET A 95 8.42 -3.46 -0.27
CA MET A 95 9.01 -4.79 -0.22
C MET A 95 10.33 -4.78 0.56
N VAL A 96 11.24 -3.88 0.21
CA VAL A 96 12.53 -3.71 0.90
C VAL A 96 12.34 -3.31 2.36
N PHE A 97 11.40 -2.41 2.64
CA PHE A 97 11.05 -2.04 4.00
C PHE A 97 10.57 -3.25 4.81
N ASN A 98 9.68 -4.09 4.27
CA ASN A 98 9.16 -5.28 4.94
C ASN A 98 10.26 -6.30 5.27
N ILE A 99 11.27 -6.44 4.40
CA ILE A 99 12.47 -7.25 4.66
C ILE A 99 13.23 -6.73 5.91
N PHE A 100 13.46 -5.42 5.99
CA PHE A 100 14.18 -4.83 7.11
C PHE A 100 13.37 -4.80 8.41
N ALA A 101 12.08 -4.53 8.32
CA ALA A 101 11.18 -4.43 9.46
C ALA A 101 10.73 -5.80 10.01
N SER A 102 11.14 -6.91 9.39
CA SER A 102 10.57 -8.24 9.67
C SER A 102 9.03 -8.21 9.61
N ASN A 103 8.46 -7.51 8.63
CA ASN A 103 7.01 -7.43 8.48
C ASN A 103 6.54 -8.48 7.48
N ASP A 104 6.25 -9.68 7.97
CA ASP A 104 5.75 -10.82 7.19
C ASP A 104 4.22 -10.90 7.15
N ASP A 105 3.52 -9.84 7.57
CA ASP A 105 2.06 -9.67 7.42
C ASP A 105 1.70 -8.78 6.21
N ASP A 106 2.49 -8.83 5.15
CA ASP A 106 2.37 -7.96 3.97
C ASP A 106 1.45 -8.52 2.88
N HIS A 107 0.37 -9.19 3.29
CA HIS A 107 -0.56 -9.86 2.39
C HIS A 107 -1.32 -8.90 1.47
N LEU A 108 -2.00 -9.44 0.44
CA LEU A 108 -2.64 -8.62 -0.60
C LEU A 108 -3.70 -7.63 -0.08
N ARG A 109 -4.29 -7.86 1.11
CA ARG A 109 -5.20 -6.91 1.76
C ARG A 109 -4.51 -5.70 2.39
N ASN A 110 -3.19 -5.75 2.62
CA ASN A 110 -2.40 -4.66 3.19
C ASN A 110 -1.76 -3.77 2.11
N HIS A 111 -2.05 -4.08 0.84
CA HIS A 111 -1.78 -3.21 -0.30
C HIS A 111 -3.10 -2.67 -0.80
N GLY A 112 -3.31 -1.35 -0.71
CA GLY A 112 -4.54 -0.69 -1.13
C GLY A 112 -4.36 0.12 -2.40
N PHE A 113 -5.47 0.35 -3.10
CA PHE A 113 -5.55 1.20 -4.27
C PHE A 113 -6.73 2.15 -4.14
N LEU A 114 -6.51 3.41 -4.52
CA LEU A 114 -7.50 4.48 -4.44
C LEU A 114 -7.90 4.94 -5.82
N TRP A 115 -9.18 5.23 -6.01
CA TRP A 115 -9.66 6.02 -7.13
C TRP A 115 -9.43 7.50 -6.79
N ASP A 116 -8.32 8.05 -7.27
CA ASP A 116 -7.91 9.42 -6.95
C ASP A 116 -8.78 10.41 -7.71
N PRO A 117 -9.61 11.25 -7.07
CA PRO A 117 -10.57 12.10 -7.80
C PRO A 117 -9.89 13.21 -8.62
N ARG A 118 -8.57 13.40 -8.50
CA ARG A 118 -7.76 14.33 -9.33
C ARG A 118 -7.25 13.66 -10.61
N LEU A 119 -7.36 12.34 -10.71
CA LEU A 119 -6.90 11.50 -11.81
C LEU A 119 -8.06 10.59 -12.24
N PRO A 120 -8.39 10.45 -13.53
CA PRO A 120 -9.43 9.49 -13.94
C PRO A 120 -8.90 8.04 -13.89
N GLY A 121 -8.43 7.55 -12.74
CA GLY A 121 -7.92 6.20 -12.60
C GLY A 121 -7.44 5.80 -11.20
N TRP A 122 -7.11 4.51 -11.06
CA TRP A 122 -6.57 3.94 -9.83
C TRP A 122 -5.11 4.33 -9.62
N ARG A 123 -4.70 4.39 -8.35
CA ARG A 123 -3.31 4.51 -7.89
C ARG A 123 -3.09 3.78 -6.59
N LEU A 124 -1.84 3.48 -6.26
CA LEU A 124 -1.47 2.88 -4.97
C LEU A 124 -1.85 3.82 -3.80
N SER A 125 -2.46 3.28 -2.75
CA SER A 125 -2.77 4.00 -1.52
C SER A 125 -1.48 4.28 -0.72
N PRO A 126 -1.50 5.20 0.25
CA PRO A 126 -0.49 5.22 1.31
C PRO A 126 -0.32 3.83 1.96
N LEU A 127 0.86 3.57 2.52
CA LEU A 127 1.13 2.34 3.28
C LEU A 127 0.32 2.34 4.58
N TYR A 128 -0.25 1.20 4.95
CA TYR A 128 -1.01 0.99 6.18
C TYR A 128 -0.84 -0.43 6.69
N ASP A 129 -1.31 -0.67 7.92
CA ASP A 129 -1.27 -1.96 8.60
C ASP A 129 0.11 -2.63 8.58
N VAL A 130 1.10 -1.88 9.04
CA VAL A 130 2.49 -2.32 9.14
C VAL A 130 2.74 -2.78 10.56
N LEU A 131 3.04 -4.07 10.73
CA LEU A 131 3.29 -4.68 12.02
C LEU A 131 4.70 -5.30 12.05
N PRO A 132 5.74 -4.52 12.38
CA PRO A 132 7.09 -5.05 12.52
C PRO A 132 7.11 -6.16 13.57
N ARG A 133 7.67 -7.34 13.23
CA ARG A 133 7.86 -8.43 14.18
C ARG A 133 9.33 -8.52 14.59
N PRO A 134 9.73 -7.90 15.72
CA PRO A 134 11.10 -8.02 16.21
C PRO A 134 11.35 -9.48 16.61
N GLY A 135 12.24 -10.15 15.89
CA GLY A 135 12.60 -11.54 16.12
C GLY A 135 13.96 -11.85 15.53
N LEU A 136 14.76 -12.61 16.28
CA LEU A 136 16.01 -13.18 15.81
C LEU A 136 15.68 -14.50 15.11
N ALA A 137 15.59 -14.45 13.78
CA ALA A 137 15.48 -15.64 12.94
C ALA A 137 16.57 -15.58 11.88
N THR A 138 17.27 -16.70 11.68
CA THR A 138 18.29 -16.85 10.63
C THR A 138 17.67 -16.80 9.23
N GLU A 139 16.46 -17.34 9.08
CA GLU A 139 15.68 -17.28 7.85
C GLU A 139 14.31 -16.66 8.12
N ARG A 140 13.93 -15.69 7.28
CA ARG A 140 12.66 -14.97 7.37
C ARG A 140 11.96 -15.05 6.02
N TYR A 141 10.64 -15.11 6.03
CA TYR A 141 9.84 -15.15 4.82
C TYR A 141 8.77 -14.07 4.90
N LEU A 142 8.58 -13.31 3.81
CA LEU A 142 7.41 -12.44 3.69
C LEU A 142 6.16 -13.25 3.35
N HIS A 143 4.99 -12.63 3.36
CA HIS A 143 3.75 -13.27 2.90
C HIS A 143 3.72 -13.39 1.38
N LEU A 144 4.20 -12.36 0.67
CA LEU A 144 4.27 -12.34 -0.79
C LEU A 144 5.64 -12.78 -1.31
N GLY A 145 5.66 -13.39 -2.50
CA GLY A 145 6.90 -13.67 -3.21
C GLY A 145 7.62 -12.38 -3.64
N ILE A 146 8.94 -12.35 -3.48
CA ILE A 146 9.77 -11.18 -3.76
C ILE A 146 10.83 -11.40 -4.84
N GLY A 147 11.08 -12.65 -5.24
CA GLY A 147 12.08 -12.98 -6.25
C GLY A 147 12.16 -14.47 -6.59
N PRO A 148 13.24 -14.92 -7.26
CA PRO A 148 13.42 -16.31 -7.69
C PRO A 148 13.38 -17.33 -6.55
N GLN A 149 13.77 -16.93 -5.34
CA GLN A 149 13.75 -17.77 -4.14
C GLN A 149 12.41 -17.65 -3.39
N GLY A 150 11.35 -17.23 -4.09
CA GLY A 150 10.00 -17.09 -3.56
C GLY A 150 9.92 -16.01 -2.50
N ARG A 151 9.52 -16.40 -1.28
CA ARG A 151 9.21 -15.49 -0.17
C ARG A 151 10.41 -15.18 0.74
N LEU A 152 11.59 -15.76 0.47
CA LEU A 152 12.76 -15.59 1.33
C LEU A 152 13.14 -14.11 1.43
N ALA A 153 13.10 -13.54 2.64
CA ALA A 153 13.22 -12.12 2.90
C ALA A 153 14.68 -11.66 2.95
N THR A 154 15.33 -11.64 1.78
CA THR A 154 16.69 -11.14 1.58
C THR A 154 16.74 -10.12 0.44
N LEU A 155 17.69 -9.19 0.50
CA LEU A 155 17.91 -8.23 -0.58
C LEU A 155 18.35 -8.94 -1.87
N ASP A 156 19.17 -9.99 -1.76
CA ASP A 156 19.62 -10.77 -2.92
C ASP A 156 18.43 -11.42 -3.65
N ASN A 157 17.47 -11.97 -2.91
CA ASN A 157 16.25 -12.50 -3.52
C ASN A 157 15.43 -11.38 -4.19
N ALA A 158 15.22 -10.26 -3.48
CA ALA A 158 14.47 -9.11 -3.99
C ALA A 158 15.06 -8.51 -5.28
N LEU A 159 16.39 -8.49 -5.40
CA LEU A 159 17.11 -7.95 -6.56
C LEU A 159 17.28 -8.99 -7.68
N GLY A 160 17.30 -10.29 -7.35
CA GLY A 160 17.49 -11.36 -8.33
C GLY A 160 16.34 -11.53 -9.34
N GLY A 161 15.18 -10.94 -9.09
CA GLY A 161 14.03 -10.94 -10.01
C GLY A 161 14.04 -9.80 -11.05
N VAL A 162 14.96 -8.85 -10.93
CA VAL A 162 15.09 -7.74 -11.88
C VAL A 162 15.98 -8.23 -13.03
N PRO A 163 15.47 -8.41 -14.28
CA PRO A 163 16.34 -8.71 -15.39
C PRO A 163 17.37 -7.59 -15.48
N CYS A 164 18.64 -7.97 -15.42
CA CYS A 164 19.76 -7.06 -15.60
C CYS A 164 19.61 -6.45 -16.99
N SER A 165 19.18 -5.20 -17.07
CA SER A 165 19.14 -4.46 -18.34
C SER A 165 20.59 -4.26 -18.78
N ARG A 166 21.06 -5.11 -19.69
CA ARG A 166 22.18 -4.81 -20.58
C ARG A 166 21.64 -4.20 -21.86
#